data_AF-A0A252D3W1-F1
#
_entry.id   AF-A0A252D3W1-F1
#
_cell.length_a   1.000
_cell.length_b   1.000
_cell.length_c   1.000
_cell.angle_alpha   90.00
_cell.angle_beta   90.00
_cell.angle_gamma   90.00
#
_symmetry.space_group_name_H-M   'P 1'
#
loop_
_entity.id
_entity.type
_entity.pdbx_description
1 polymer ?
#
loop_
_entity_poly.entity_id
_entity_poly.type
_entity_poly.pdbx_seq_one_letter_code
_entity_poly.pdbx_strand_id
1 'polypeptide(L)'
;MHILSLHYPDDLLITSGKSPQALEAELTFLLAVKLFELRRLSLGKAAAFCNMNKPRFMYELGRLQIPVINLDDDQISDELRDD
;
A
#
# COMPACT_ATOMS: atom_id res chain seq x y z
N MET A 1 -5.03 20.97 6.11
CA MET A 1 -4.61 19.64 6.62
C MET A 1 -5.83 19.02 7.28
N HIS A 2 -6.24 17.82 6.89
CA HIS A 2 -7.44 17.17 7.42
C HIS A 2 -7.03 15.94 8.23
N ILE A 3 -7.70 15.71 9.36
CA ILE A 3 -7.47 14.56 10.22
C ILE A 3 -8.64 13.59 10.04
N LEU A 4 -8.32 12.34 9.75
CA LEU A 4 -9.27 11.24 9.75
C LEU A 4 -9.08 10.46 11.06
N SER A 5 -10.13 10.40 11.88
CA SER A 5 -10.17 9.54 13.07
C SER A 5 -11.00 8.30 12.77
N LEU A 6 -10.46 7.12 13.05
CA LEU A 6 -11.12 5.84 12.84
C LEU A 6 -11.20 5.11 14.18
N HIS A 7 -12.41 4.75 14.59
CA HIS A 7 -12.59 3.81 15.70
C HIS A 7 -12.49 2.39 15.16
N TYR A 8 -11.70 1.56 15.84
CA TYR A 8 -11.61 0.12 15.58
C TYR A 8 -11.95 -0.65 16.86
N PRO A 9 -12.49 -1.87 16.75
CA PRO A 9 -12.82 -2.68 17.92
C PRO A 9 -11.57 -3.04 18.73
N ASP A 10 -11.67 -3.04 20.06
CA ASP A 10 -10.57 -3.48 20.94
C ASP A 10 -10.11 -4.91 20.61
N ASP A 11 -11.06 -5.78 20.24
CA ASP A 11 -10.78 -7.15 19.83
C ASP A 11 -9.83 -7.22 18.62
N LEU A 12 -9.84 -6.24 17.72
CA LEU A 12 -8.89 -6.18 16.60
C LEU A 12 -7.47 -5.95 17.11
N LEU A 13 -7.30 -5.07 18.10
CA LEU A 13 -6.01 -4.84 18.74
C LEU A 13 -5.51 -6.10 19.44
N ILE A 14 -6.38 -6.76 20.22
CA ILE A 14 -6.06 -8.00 20.94
C ILE A 14 -5.65 -9.11 19.97
N THR A 15 -6.48 -9.36 18.94
CA THR A 15 -6.24 -10.44 17.97
C THR A 15 -5.04 -10.18 17.07
N SER A 16 -4.69 -8.91 16.82
CA SER A 16 -3.50 -8.57 16.03
C SER A 16 -2.18 -8.90 16.75
N GLY A 17 -2.17 -8.93 18.09
CA GLY A 17 -0.95 -9.07 18.90
C GLY A 17 0.03 -7.90 18.76
N LYS A 18 -0.42 -6.76 18.20
CA LYS A 18 0.40 -5.58 17.92
C LYS A 18 0.19 -4.51 18.99
N SER A 19 1.15 -3.57 19.09
CA SER A 19 0.89 -2.31 19.76
C SER A 19 -0.13 -1.47 18.96
N PRO A 20 -0.86 -0.55 19.60
CA PRO A 20 -1.79 0.36 18.90
C PRO A 20 -1.13 1.07 17.71
N GLN A 21 0.09 1.58 17.89
CA GLN A 21 0.81 2.31 16.85
C GLN A 21 1.18 1.41 15.67
N ALA A 22 1.51 0.14 15.92
CA ALA A 22 1.84 -0.80 14.86
C ALA A 22 0.59 -1.22 14.08
N LEU A 23 -0.55 -1.40 14.76
CA LEU A 23 -1.84 -1.65 14.09
C LEU A 23 -2.27 -0.43 13.27
N GLU A 24 -2.18 0.78 13.80
CA GLU A 24 -2.52 2.02 13.10
C GLU A 24 -1.66 2.24 11.86
N ALA A 25 -0.36 1.93 11.94
CA ALA A 25 0.55 1.99 10.79
C ALA A 25 0.14 0.98 9.69
N GLU A 26 -0.24 -0.24 10.08
CA GLU A 26 -0.77 -1.24 9.16
C GLU A 26 -2.09 -0.80 8.53
N LEU A 27 -3.06 -0.31 9.31
CA LEU A 27 -4.34 0.19 8.81
C LEU A 27 -4.14 1.36 7.83
N THR A 28 -3.21 2.27 8.14
CA THR A 28 -2.85 3.39 7.26
C THR A 28 -2.25 2.90 5.95
N PHE A 29 -1.36 1.89 6.01
CA PHE A 29 -0.81 1.26 4.83
C PHE A 29 -1.90 0.58 3.98
N LEU A 30 -2.77 -0.22 4.59
CA LEU A 30 -3.88 -0.89 3.90
C LEU A 30 -4.84 0.11 3.24
N LEU A 31 -5.10 1.24 3.87
CA LEU A 31 -5.89 2.32 3.27
C LEU A 31 -5.18 2.95 2.07
N ALA A 32 -3.87 3.20 2.17
CA ALA A 32 -3.06 3.71 1.06
C ALA A 32 -3.09 2.75 -0.14
N VAL A 33 -2.94 1.45 0.12
CA VAL A 33 -3.04 0.37 -0.86
C VAL A 33 -4.40 0.39 -1.55
N LYS A 34 -5.50 0.41 -0.79
CA LYS A 34 -6.85 0.41 -1.38
C LYS A 34 -7.11 1.66 -2.22
N LEU A 35 -6.64 2.83 -1.77
CA LEU A 35 -6.76 4.06 -2.55
C LEU A 35 -5.90 4.05 -3.83
N PHE A 36 -4.75 3.36 -3.81
CA PHE A 36 -3.94 3.13 -5.01
C PHE A 36 -4.65 2.20 -6.00
N GLU A 37 -5.14 1.05 -5.54
CA GLU A 37 -5.87 0.08 -6.37
C GLU A 37 -7.11 0.72 -7.03
N LEU A 38 -7.84 1.57 -6.27
CA LEU A 38 -8.99 2.33 -6.77
C LEU A 38 -8.61 3.52 -7.66
N ARG A 39 -7.33 3.68 -8.01
CA ARG A 39 -6.77 4.81 -8.79
C ARG A 39 -7.11 6.19 -8.22
N ARG A 40 -7.33 6.29 -6.90
CA ARG A 40 -7.55 7.56 -6.17
C ARG A 40 -6.24 8.22 -5.77
N LEU A 41 -5.21 7.42 -5.50
CA LEU A 41 -3.85 7.88 -5.30
C LEU A 41 -2.93 7.30 -6.37
N SER A 42 -1.99 8.10 -6.85
CA SER A 42 -0.86 7.56 -7.61
C SER A 42 0.08 6.81 -6.66
N LEU A 43 0.94 5.95 -7.20
CA LEU A 43 1.95 5.21 -6.42
C LEU A 43 2.73 6.10 -5.44
N GLY A 44 3.19 7.26 -5.93
CA GLY A 44 3.92 8.23 -5.10
C GLY A 44 3.07 8.86 -4.00
N LYS A 45 1.80 9.18 -4.29
CA LYS A 45 0.90 9.76 -3.30
C LYS A 45 0.48 8.73 -2.25
N ALA A 46 0.29 7.47 -2.63
CA ALA A 46 0.00 6.38 -1.71
C ALA A 46 1.18 6.10 -0.77
N ALA A 47 2.41 6.07 -1.30
CA ALA A 47 3.62 5.95 -0.49
C ALA A 47 3.71 7.09 0.55
N ALA A 48 3.53 8.34 0.11
CA ALA A 48 3.55 9.50 1.01
C ALA A 48 2.41 9.45 2.04
N PHE A 49 1.23 8.95 1.67
CA PHE A 49 0.07 8.84 2.56
C PHE A 49 0.37 7.96 3.78
N CYS A 50 1.11 6.86 3.61
CA CYS A 50 1.52 5.98 4.70
C CYS A 50 2.95 6.24 5.19
N ASN A 51 3.49 7.45 4.99
CA ASN A 51 4.83 7.86 5.44
C ASN A 51 5.97 6.94 4.94
N MET A 52 5.85 6.42 3.72
CA MET A 52 6.86 5.61 3.06
C MET A 52 7.47 6.35 1.86
N ASN A 53 8.74 6.03 1.56
CA ASN A 53 9.29 6.36 0.25
C ASN A 53 8.73 5.40 -0.83
N LYS A 54 8.82 5.81 -2.09
CA LYS A 54 8.29 5.01 -3.22
C LYS A 54 8.88 3.59 -3.28
N PRO A 55 10.21 3.36 -3.20
CA PRO A 55 10.75 2.01 -3.27
C PRO A 55 10.24 1.08 -2.17
N ARG A 56 10.14 1.58 -0.93
CA ARG A 56 9.60 0.80 0.19
C ARG A 56 8.13 0.45 -0.03
N PHE A 57 7.32 1.39 -0.50
CA PHE A 57 5.91 1.13 -0.78
C PHE A 57 5.74 0.08 -1.89
N MET A 58 6.52 0.15 -2.97
CA MET A 58 6.53 -0.87 -4.03
C MET A 58 6.92 -2.25 -3.49
N TYR A 59 7.93 -2.32 -2.62
CA TYR A 59 8.33 -3.57 -1.99
C TYR A 59 7.20 -4.19 -1.16
N GLU A 60 6.49 -3.39 -0.35
CA GLU A 60 5.37 -3.90 0.46
C GLU A 60 4.15 -4.29 -0.41
N LEU A 61 3.88 -3.58 -1.52
CA LEU A 61 2.88 -4.00 -2.50
C LEU A 61 3.22 -5.39 -3.09
N GLY A 62 4.49 -5.61 -3.41
CA GLY A 62 4.98 -6.92 -3.88
C GLY A 62 4.77 -8.03 -2.85
N ARG A 63 5.00 -7.76 -1.56
CA ARG A 63 4.72 -8.72 -0.46
C ARG A 63 3.24 -9.09 -0.36
N LEU A 64 2.34 -8.18 -0.72
CA LEU A 64 0.90 -8.42 -0.79
C LEU A 64 0.42 -8.97 -2.15
N GLN A 65 1.33 -9.23 -3.09
CA GLN A 65 1.01 -9.67 -4.46
C GLN A 65 0.09 -8.68 -5.20
N ILE A 66 0.25 -7.38 -4.92
CA ILE A 66 -0.50 -6.30 -5.58
C ILE A 66 0.34 -5.77 -6.75
N PRO A 67 -0.16 -5.85 -7.99
CA PRO A 67 0.56 -5.35 -9.16
C PRO A 67 0.85 -3.87 -9.04
N VAL A 68 2.15 -3.52 -9.09
CA VAL A 68 2.62 -2.13 -9.11
C VAL A 68 2.64 -1.57 -10.53
N ILE A 69 2.88 -2.46 -11.49
CA ILE A 69 2.99 -2.17 -12.92
C ILE A 69 1.91 -3.00 -13.61
N ASN A 70 1.07 -2.33 -14.38
CA ASN A 70 0.12 -2.98 -15.27
C ASN A 70 0.73 -2.87 -16.67
N LEU A 71 1.78 -3.66 -16.92
CA LEU A 71 2.25 -3.86 -18.29
C LEU A 71 1.25 -4.78 -18.97
N ASP A 72 0.85 -4.44 -20.19
CA ASP A 72 0.17 -5.41 -21.05
C ASP A 72 1.18 -6.42 -21.61
N ASP A 73 0.67 -7.53 -22.17
CA ASP A 73 1.51 -8.63 -22.64
C ASP A 73 2.55 -8.17 -23.68
N ASP A 74 2.20 -7.15 -24.46
CA ASP A 74 3.08 -6.56 -25.47
C ASP A 74 4.24 -5.80 -24.80
N GLN A 75 3.95 -4.97 -23.79
CA GLN A 75 4.98 -4.25 -23.02
C GLN A 75 5.90 -5.17 -22.21
N ILE A 76 5.36 -6.28 -21.67
CA ILE A 76 6.18 -7.31 -21.01
C ILE A 76 7.12 -7.96 -22.02
N SER A 77 6.62 -8.25 -23.23
CA SER A 77 7.42 -8.90 -24.27
C SER A 77 8.56 -8.01 -24.79
N ASP A 78 8.36 -6.69 -24.80
CA ASP A 78 9.37 -5.73 -25.19
C ASP A 78 10.45 -5.57 -24.10
N GLU A 79 10.08 -5.51 -22.81
CA GLU A 79 11.07 -5.46 -21.72
C GLU A 79 11.93 -6.74 -21.65
N LEU A 80 11.34 -7.92 -21.86
CA LEU A 80 12.07 -9.20 -21.82
C LEU A 80 12.98 -9.45 -23.04
N ARG A 81 12.85 -8.66 -24.11
CA ARG A 81 13.69 -8.75 -25.31
C ARG A 81 14.96 -7.90 -25.24
N ASP A 82 15.03 -6.95 -24.32
CA ASP A 82 16.14 -5.99 -24.19
C ASP A 82 17.25 -6.42 -23.21
N ASP A 83 17.27 -7.69 -22.79
CA ASP A 83 18.38 -8.38 -22.07
C ASP A 83 19.19 -9.31 -23.02
#